data_AF-A0A3Q8UVF3-F1
#
_entry.id   AF-A0A3Q8UVF3-F1
#
_cell.length_a   1.000
_cell.length_b   1.000
_cell.length_c   1.000
_cell.angle_alpha   90.00
_cell.angle_beta   90.00
_cell.angle_gamma   90.00
#
_symmetry.space_group_name_H-M   'P 1'
#
loop_
_entity.id
_entity.type
_entity.pdbx_description
1 polymer ?
#
loop_
_entity_poly.entity_id
_entity_poly.type
_entity_poly.pdbx_seq_one_letter_code
_entity_poly.pdbx_strand_id
1 'polypeptide(L)'
;MDEAEASGQVWRDEVRARPTAEQDRDALARLVEVDADSFEVELYERAADPQVLSIDRAQRSQAGQYARRVRRCRERQQRQGS
;
A
#
# COMPACT_ATOMS: atom_id res chain seq x y z
N MET A 1 16.65 16.15 -9.88
CA MET A 1 15.71 15.01 -9.76
C MET A 1 14.34 15.57 -10.10
N ASP A 2 13.54 14.87 -10.91
CA ASP A 2 12.16 15.29 -11.17
C ASP A 2 11.37 15.21 -9.85
N GLU A 3 10.73 16.31 -9.46
CA GLU A 3 9.96 16.42 -8.22
C GLU A 3 8.82 15.40 -8.19
N ALA A 4 8.20 15.14 -9.33
CA ALA A 4 7.15 14.13 -9.47
C ALA A 4 7.69 12.70 -9.22
N GLU A 5 8.90 12.41 -9.69
CA GLU A 5 9.54 11.11 -9.45
C GLU A 5 9.98 10.95 -7.99
N ALA A 6 10.47 12.03 -7.35
CA ALA A 6 10.84 12.02 -5.94
C ALA A 6 9.62 11.80 -5.03
N SER A 7 8.54 12.56 -5.26
CA SER A 7 7.26 12.38 -4.56
C SER A 7 6.66 10.99 -4.80
N GLY A 8 6.70 10.51 -6.05
CA GLY A 8 6.25 9.17 -6.39
C GLY A 8 7.07 8.08 -5.70
N GLN A 9 8.37 8.28 -5.48
CA GLN A 9 9.21 7.33 -4.76
C GLN A 9 8.83 7.26 -3.29
N VAL A 10 8.68 8.41 -2.63
CA VAL A 10 8.23 8.49 -1.22
C VAL A 10 6.89 7.76 -1.05
N TRP A 11 5.91 8.07 -1.90
CA TRP A 11 4.59 7.42 -1.85
C TRP A 11 4.67 5.89 -1.99
N ARG A 12 5.49 5.37 -2.91
CA ARG A 12 5.66 3.91 -3.08
C ARG A 12 6.31 3.25 -1.87
N ASP A 13 7.25 3.94 -1.24
CA ASP A 13 7.93 3.44 -0.04
C ASP A 13 6.98 3.41 1.16
N GLU A 14 6.13 4.44 1.32
CA GLU A 14 5.06 4.48 2.32
C GLU A 14 4.04 3.37 2.12
N VAL A 15 3.54 3.17 0.90
CA VAL A 15 2.58 2.09 0.56
C VAL A 15 3.17 0.71 0.87
N ARG A 16 4.48 0.54 0.74
CA ARG A 16 5.15 -0.73 1.06
C ARG A 16 5.32 -0.93 2.57
N ALA A 17 5.61 0.15 3.31
CA ALA A 17 5.92 0.10 4.73
C ALA A 17 4.68 0.01 5.63
N ARG A 18 3.57 0.64 5.24
CA ARG A 18 2.34 0.66 6.04
C ARG A 18 1.65 -0.72 6.12
N PRO A 19 0.83 -1.00 7.14
CA PRO A 19 -0.07 -2.16 7.18
C PRO A 19 -1.03 -2.21 5.99
N THR A 20 -1.51 -3.40 5.62
CA THR A 20 -2.57 -3.52 4.59
C THR A 20 -3.92 -3.09 5.17
N ALA A 21 -4.83 -2.64 4.31
CA ALA A 21 -6.17 -2.30 4.76
C ALA A 21 -6.88 -3.52 5.37
N GLU A 22 -6.59 -4.75 4.91
CA GLU A 22 -7.09 -5.97 5.58
C GLU A 22 -6.48 -6.18 6.97
N GLN A 23 -5.19 -5.88 7.17
CA GLN A 23 -4.57 -5.98 8.50
C GLN A 23 -5.18 -4.98 9.47
N ASP A 24 -5.42 -3.75 9.02
CA ASP A 24 -6.09 -2.74 9.84
C ASP A 24 -7.53 -3.16 10.17
N ARG A 25 -8.29 -3.65 9.19
CA ARG A 25 -9.63 -4.22 9.39
C ARG A 25 -9.60 -5.37 10.41
N ASP A 26 -8.67 -6.31 10.28
CA ASP A 26 -8.58 -7.47 11.17
C ASP A 26 -8.11 -7.11 12.58
N ALA A 27 -7.36 -6.02 12.74
CA ALA A 27 -6.99 -5.47 14.03
C ALA A 27 -8.22 -4.80 14.69
N LEU A 28 -8.93 -3.95 13.94
CA LEU A 28 -10.13 -3.27 14.41
C LEU A 28 -11.26 -4.25 14.75
N ALA A 29 -11.43 -5.32 13.98
CA ALA A 29 -12.40 -6.38 14.28
C ALA A 29 -12.21 -6.99 15.67
N ARG A 30 -10.95 -7.18 16.10
CA ARG A 30 -10.62 -7.71 17.42
C ARG A 30 -10.87 -6.70 18.53
N LEU A 31 -10.67 -5.42 18.26
CA LEU A 31 -10.99 -4.36 19.23
C LEU A 31 -12.50 -4.29 19.44
N VAL A 32 -13.28 -4.21 18.36
CA VAL A 32 -14.75 -4.21 18.38
C VAL A 32 -15.33 -5.46 19.07
N GLU A 33 -14.70 -6.62 18.92
CA GLU A 33 -15.12 -7.85 19.62
C GLU A 33 -14.94 -7.76 21.15
N VAL A 34 -13.91 -7.06 21.61
CA VAL A 34 -13.60 -6.89 23.04
C VAL A 34 -14.41 -5.74 23.65
N ASP A 35 -14.47 -4.62 22.94
CA ASP A 35 -15.20 -3.42 23.34
C ASP A 35 -15.76 -2.73 22.08
N ALA A 36 -17.09 -2.67 21.97
CA ALA A 36 -17.76 -2.10 20.81
C ALA A 36 -17.92 -0.59 20.97
N ASP A 37 -16.82 0.13 21.23
CA ASP A 37 -16.83 1.58 21.26
C ASP A 37 -17.21 2.12 19.88
N SER A 38 -18.10 3.13 19.87
CA SER A 38 -18.64 3.70 18.63
C SER A 38 -17.55 4.19 17.67
N PHE A 39 -16.44 4.71 18.19
CA PHE A 39 -15.32 5.17 17.37
C PHE A 39 -14.58 4.00 16.72
N GLU A 40 -14.34 2.91 17.46
CA GLU A 40 -13.68 1.72 16.93
C GLU A 40 -14.56 1.00 15.88
N VAL A 41 -15.88 1.00 16.10
CA VAL A 41 -16.85 0.49 15.13
C VAL A 41 -16.82 1.32 13.84
N GLU A 42 -16.82 2.65 13.93
CA GLU A 42 -16.75 3.52 12.74
C GLU A 42 -15.45 3.29 11.95
N LEU A 43 -14.32 3.16 12.65
CA LEU A 43 -13.03 2.84 12.03
C LEU A 43 -13.05 1.46 11.37
N TYR A 44 -13.62 0.45 12.03
CA TYR A 44 -13.76 -0.89 11.47
C TYR A 44 -14.60 -0.86 10.19
N GLU A 45 -15.77 -0.21 10.20
CA GLU A 45 -16.65 -0.11 9.04
C GLU A 45 -15.94 0.55 7.85
N ARG A 46 -15.19 1.62 8.11
CA ARG A 46 -14.37 2.28 7.08
C ARG A 46 -13.26 1.38 6.55
N ALA A 47 -12.55 0.65 7.41
CA ALA A 47 -11.50 -0.27 6.99
C ALA A 47 -12.05 -1.52 6.27
N ALA A 48 -13.27 -1.93 6.62
CA ALA A 48 -13.99 -3.04 6.01
C ALA A 48 -14.65 -2.69 4.67
N ASP A 49 -14.73 -1.40 4.32
CA ASP A 49 -15.29 -0.93 3.06
C ASP A 49 -14.59 -1.62 1.85
N PRO A 50 -15.33 -2.35 1.00
CA PRO A 50 -14.76 -3.04 -0.16
C PRO A 50 -13.97 -2.13 -1.10
N GLN A 51 -14.37 -0.86 -1.25
CA GLN A 51 -13.67 0.12 -2.05
C GLN A 51 -12.32 0.49 -1.43
N VAL A 52 -12.26 0.66 -0.11
CA VAL A 52 -11.00 0.93 0.61
C VAL A 52 -10.01 -0.23 0.42
N LEU A 53 -10.49 -1.47 0.58
CA LEU A 53 -9.69 -2.67 0.35
C LEU A 53 -9.20 -2.76 -1.12
N SER A 54 -10.06 -2.46 -2.07
CA SER A 54 -9.72 -2.45 -3.50
C SER A 54 -8.64 -1.41 -3.83
N ILE A 55 -8.76 -0.21 -3.27
CA ILE A 55 -7.79 0.87 -3.46
C ILE A 55 -6.43 0.48 -2.90
N ASP A 56 -6.34 -0.04 -1.67
CA ASP A 56 -5.05 -0.45 -1.08
C ASP A 56 -4.35 -1.51 -1.94
N ARG A 57 -5.09 -2.53 -2.39
CA ARG A 57 -4.58 -3.57 -3.30
C ARG A 57 -4.07 -2.98 -4.61
N ALA A 58 -4.80 -2.05 -5.21
CA ALA A 58 -4.41 -1.39 -6.45
C ALA A 58 -3.12 -0.57 -6.27
N GLN A 59 -3.03 0.20 -5.20
CA GLN A 59 -1.85 1.01 -4.86
C GLN A 59 -0.61 0.13 -4.67
N ARG A 60 -0.72 -0.95 -3.89
CA ARG A 60 0.36 -1.92 -3.67
C ARG A 60 0.77 -2.63 -4.96
N SER A 61 -0.19 -3.02 -5.79
CA SER A 61 0.07 -3.62 -7.09
C SER A 61 0.86 -2.67 -7.99
N GLN A 62 0.45 -1.40 -8.07
CA GLN A 62 1.13 -0.38 -8.85
C GLN A 62 2.57 -0.15 -8.35
N ALA A 63 2.76 0.00 -7.04
CA ALA A 63 4.08 0.18 -6.44
C ALA A 63 5.00 -1.02 -6.76
N GLY A 64 4.48 -2.25 -6.65
CA GLY A 64 5.21 -3.47 -7.00
C GLY A 64 5.53 -3.59 -8.49
N GLN A 65 4.59 -3.23 -9.37
CA GLN A 65 4.82 -3.21 -10.81
C GLN A 65 5.91 -2.20 -11.20
N TYR A 66 5.89 -1.02 -10.59
CA TYR A 66 6.92 -0.01 -10.78
C TYR A 66 8.30 -0.52 -10.37
N ALA A 67 8.42 -1.11 -9.17
CA ALA A 67 9.69 -1.68 -8.70
C ALA A 67 10.23 -2.76 -9.66
N ARG A 68 9.36 -3.62 -10.21
CA ARG A 68 9.73 -4.62 -11.22
C ARG A 68 10.20 -3.96 -12.53
N ARG A 69 9.54 -2.89 -12.98
CA ARG A 69 9.94 -2.12 -14.17
C ARG A 69 11.34 -1.53 -13.99
N VAL A 70 11.58 -0.84 -12.87
CA VAL A 70 12.89 -0.24 -12.57
C VAL A 70 14.00 -1.28 -12.56
N ARG A 71 13.76 -2.43 -11.91
CA ARG A 71 14.72 -3.55 -11.92
C ARG A 71 15.05 -4.01 -13.35
N ARG A 72 14.03 -4.25 -14.18
CA ARG A 72 14.23 -4.67 -15.58
C ARG A 72 15.00 -3.63 -16.40
N CYS A 73 14.78 -2.33 -16.16
CA CYS A 73 15.53 -1.27 -16.82
C CYS A 73 17.01 -1.31 -16.44
N ARG A 74 17.33 -1.46 -15.13
CA ARG A 74 18.71 -1.58 -14.64
C ARG A 74 19.42 -2.81 -15.23
N GLU A 75 18.74 -3.96 -15.26
CA GLU A 75 19.28 -5.19 -15.86
C GLU A 75 19.57 -5.02 -17.36
N ARG A 76 18.71 -4.32 -18.11
CA ARG A 76 18.95 -4.03 -19.53
C ARG A 76 20.15 -3.11 -19.75
N GLN A 77 20.33 -2.10 -18.92
CA GLN A 77 21.48 -1.19 -18.99
C GLN A 77 22.79 -1.94 -18.73
N GLN A 78 22.81 -2.81 -17.72
CA GLN A 78 23.99 -3.63 -17.42
C GLN A 78 24.38 -4.55 -18.58
N ARG A 79 23.38 -5.11 -19.29
CA ARG A 79 23.61 -5.97 -20.46
C ARG A 79 24.06 -5.23 -21.73
N GLN A 80 23.78 -3.92 -21.83
CA GLN A 80 24.19 -3.09 -22.99
C GLN A 80 25.52 -2.37 -22.76
N GLY A 81 25.99 -2.30 -21.52
CA GLY A 81 27.29 -1.75 -21.14
C GLY A 81 28.41 -2.79 -20.97
N SER A 82 28.15 -4.07 -21.28
CA SER A 82 29.15 -5.12 -21.51
C SER A 82 29.28 -5.39 -22.99
#